data_AF-A0A2S6AYU6-F1
#
_entry.id   AF-A0A2S6AYU6-F1
#
_cell.length_a   1.000
_cell.length_b   1.000
_cell.length_c   1.000
_cell.angle_alpha   90.00
_cell.angle_beta   90.00
_cell.angle_gamma   90.00
#
_symmetry.space_group_name_H-M   'P 1'
#
loop_
_entity.id
_entity.type
_entity.pdbx_description
1 polymer ?
#
loop_
_entity_poly.entity_id
_entity_poly.type
_entity_poly.pdbx_seq_one_letter_code
_entity_poly.pdbx_strand_id
1 'polypeptide(L)'
;QFLASEESRRAVATDLIAQVALGYLLEREYEERAALTQQSITTRQETLRIMRRRYEVGSGSKLDLAQSQVLLAQADTTMHVLNLDRAV
;
A
#
# COMPACT_ATOMS: atom_id res chain seq x y z
N GLN A 1 -39.77 -25.51 15.23
CA GLN A 1 -39.67 -24.18 14.61
C GLN A 1 -38.91 -23.16 15.48
N PHE A 2 -39.16 -23.06 16.79
CA PHE A 2 -38.39 -22.16 17.69
C PHE A 2 -36.86 -22.39 17.68
N LEU A 3 -36.41 -23.64 17.81
CA LEU A 3 -34.98 -23.99 17.74
C LEU A 3 -34.32 -23.58 16.42
N ALA A 4 -35.02 -23.73 15.28
CA ALA A 4 -34.51 -23.29 13.99
C ALA A 4 -34.32 -21.77 13.93
N SER A 5 -35.23 -21.00 14.55
CA SER A 5 -35.11 -19.53 14.63
C SER A 5 -33.96 -19.07 15.52
N GLU A 6 -33.68 -19.76 16.63
CA GLU A 6 -32.53 -19.46 17.49
C GLU A 6 -31.21 -19.76 16.80
N GLU A 7 -31.10 -20.91 16.12
CA GLU A 7 -29.90 -21.23 15.35
C GLU A 7 -29.70 -20.27 14.16
N SER A 8 -30.77 -19.85 13.48
CA SER A 8 -30.67 -18.79 12.46
C SER A 8 -30.20 -17.46 13.05
N ARG A 9 -30.67 -17.07 14.24
CA ARG A 9 -30.20 -15.83 14.90
C ARG A 9 -28.72 -15.91 15.26
N ARG A 10 -28.27 -17.05 15.79
CA ARG A 10 -26.85 -17.29 16.11
C ARG A 10 -25.97 -17.26 14.86
N ALA A 11 -26.44 -17.86 13.77
CA ALA A 11 -25.73 -17.83 12.50
C ALA A 11 -25.56 -16.41 11.97
N VAL A 12 -26.63 -15.60 11.95
CA VAL A 12 -26.58 -14.19 11.54
C VAL A 12 -25.65 -13.36 12.44
N ALA A 13 -25.71 -13.56 13.76
CA ALA A 13 -24.82 -12.85 14.68
C ALA A 13 -23.35 -13.21 14.47
N THR A 14 -23.05 -14.49 14.24
CA THR A 14 -21.69 -14.96 13.95
C THR A 14 -21.17 -14.39 12.64
N ASP A 15 -22.01 -14.38 11.60
CA ASP A 15 -21.68 -13.82 10.29
C ASP A 15 -21.40 -12.32 10.38
N LEU A 16 -22.21 -11.57 11.12
CA LEU A 16 -21.98 -10.15 11.34
C LEU A 16 -20.66 -9.88 12.07
N ILE A 17 -20.34 -10.66 13.12
CA ILE A 17 -19.05 -10.55 13.82
C ILE A 17 -17.89 -10.84 12.86
N ALA A 18 -18.02 -11.87 12.03
CA ALA A 18 -17.00 -12.23 11.04
C ALA A 18 -16.79 -11.11 10.01
N GLN A 19 -17.87 -10.52 9.48
CA GLN A 19 -17.80 -9.40 8.54
C GLN A 19 -17.09 -8.18 9.14
N VAL A 20 -17.41 -7.82 10.40
CA VAL A 20 -16.76 -6.70 11.09
C VAL A 20 -15.28 -6.98 11.34
N ALA A 21 -14.95 -8.20 11.79
CA ALA A 21 -13.56 -8.59 12.04
C ALA A 21 -12.73 -8.57 10.74
N LEU A 22 -13.28 -9.09 9.64
CA LEU A 22 -12.64 -9.05 8.32
C LEU A 22 -12.42 -7.61 7.84
N GLY A 23 -13.44 -6.74 7.95
CA GLY A 23 -13.32 -5.34 7.57
C GLY A 23 -12.24 -4.60 8.36
N TYR A 24 -12.15 -4.83 9.67
CA TYR A 24 -11.10 -4.25 10.50
C TYR A 24 -9.70 -4.73 10.10
N LEU A 25 -9.51 -6.03 9.91
CA LEU A 25 -8.21 -6.59 9.52
C LEU A 25 -7.77 -6.09 8.14
N LEU A 26 -8.70 -5.98 7.19
CA LEU A 26 -8.43 -5.47 5.86
C LEU A 26 -7.98 -4.01 5.90
N GLU A 27 -8.64 -3.16 6.69
CA GLU A 27 -8.24 -1.76 6.83
C GLU A 27 -6.83 -1.62 7.46
N ARG A 28 -6.54 -2.42 8.50
CA ARG A 28 -5.22 -2.46 9.13
C ARG A 28 -4.13 -2.93 8.15
N GLU A 29 -4.43 -3.90 7.31
CA GLU A 29 -3.53 -4.37 6.27
C GLU A 29 -3.23 -3.26 5.24
N TYR A 30 -4.24 -2.50 4.81
CA TYR A 30 -4.04 -1.36 3.91
C TYR A 30 -3.18 -0.26 4.54
N GLU A 31 -3.40 0.08 5.82
CA GLU A 31 -2.57 1.05 6.54
C GLU A 31 -1.10 0.63 6.57
N GLU A 32 -0.81 -0.64 6.88
CA GLU A 32 0.55 -1.17 6.91
C GLU A 32 1.20 -1.16 5.53
N ARG A 33 0.47 -1.59 4.49
CA ARG A 33 0.95 -1.52 3.10
C ARG A 33 1.22 -0.09 2.64
N ALA A 34 0.38 0.86 3.03
CA ALA A 34 0.56 2.26 2.70
C ALA A 34 1.82 2.83 3.37
N ALA A 35 2.03 2.51 4.66
CA ALA A 35 3.23 2.93 5.39
C ALA A 35 4.52 2.40 4.74
N LEU A 36 4.55 1.11 4.36
CA LEU A 36 5.68 0.51 3.66
C LEU A 36 5.93 1.15 2.28
N THR A 37 4.86 1.40 1.52
CA THR A 37 4.95 2.04 0.20
C THR A 37 5.47 3.47 0.31
N GLN A 38 5.04 4.22 1.34
CA GLN A 38 5.53 5.57 1.60
C GLN A 38 7.02 5.58 1.96
N GLN A 39 7.49 4.62 2.76
CA GLN A 39 8.91 4.47 3.06
C GLN A 39 9.73 4.15 1.80
N SER A 40 9.18 3.31 0.92
CA SER A 40 9.77 2.95 -0.37
C SER A 40 9.91 4.17 -1.30
N ILE A 41 8.88 5.04 -1.37
CA ILE A 41 8.92 6.32 -2.11
C ILE A 41 10.00 7.23 -1.52
N THR A 42 10.00 7.42 -0.20
CA THR A 42 10.97 8.29 0.49
C THR A 42 12.42 7.86 0.19
N THR A 43 12.70 6.55 0.22
CA THR A 43 14.02 5.99 -0.09
C THR A 43 14.42 6.26 -1.54
N ARG A 44 13.46 6.16 -2.48
CA ARG A 44 13.71 6.43 -3.91
C ARG A 44 13.89 7.92 -4.20
N GLN A 45 13.16 8.79 -3.50
CA GLN A 45 13.37 10.24 -3.57
C GLN A 45 14.79 10.60 -3.13
N GLU A 46 15.26 10.03 -2.03
CA GLU A 46 16.63 10.26 -1.55
C GLU A 46 17.69 9.72 -2.51
N THR A 47 17.45 8.54 -3.08
CA THR A 47 18.33 7.96 -4.10
C THR A 47 18.41 8.87 -5.34
N LEU A 48 17.26 9.35 -5.84
CA LEU A 48 17.19 10.28 -6.96
C LEU A 48 17.94 11.59 -6.65
N ARG A 49 17.80 12.11 -5.43
CA ARG A 49 18.53 13.31 -4.98
C ARG A 49 20.04 13.08 -5.06
N ILE A 50 20.54 11.96 -4.56
CA ILE A 50 21.97 11.61 -4.60
C ILE A 50 22.45 11.46 -6.05
N MET A 51 21.72 10.72 -6.90
CA MET A 51 22.10 10.52 -8.30
C MET A 51 22.10 11.82 -9.09
N ARG A 52 21.14 12.70 -8.85
CA ARG A 52 21.10 14.04 -9.44
C ARG A 52 22.35 14.84 -9.08
N ARG A 53 22.73 14.89 -7.79
CA ARG A 53 23.95 15.61 -7.38
C ARG A 53 25.21 15.03 -7.99
N ARG A 54 25.34 13.70 -8.07
CA ARG A 54 26.48 13.04 -8.74
C ARG A 54 26.55 13.39 -10.22
N TYR A 55 25.42 13.40 -10.92
CA TYR A 55 25.35 13.80 -12.32
C TYR A 55 25.74 15.27 -12.52
N GLU A 56 25.21 16.18 -11.68
CA GLU A 56 25.51 17.62 -11.73
C GLU A 56 27.00 17.94 -11.56
N VAL A 57 27.73 17.14 -10.76
CA VAL A 57 29.18 17.31 -10.56
C VAL A 57 30.02 16.41 -11.49
N GLY A 58 29.40 15.74 -12.46
CA GLY A 58 30.08 14.88 -13.44
C GLY A 58 30.61 13.54 -12.90
N SER A 59 30.29 13.18 -11.64
CA SER A 59 30.74 11.94 -11.01
C SER A 59 29.76 10.77 -11.18
N GLY A 60 28.68 10.95 -11.93
CA GLY A 60 27.62 9.95 -12.16
C GLY A 60 27.09 10.00 -13.59
N SER A 61 26.47 8.91 -14.04
CA SER A 61 25.98 8.81 -15.42
C SER A 61 24.55 9.34 -15.57
N LYS A 62 24.22 9.82 -16.78
CA LYS A 62 22.83 10.19 -17.13
C LYS A 62 21.89 8.97 -17.06
N LEU A 63 22.41 7.78 -17.31
CA LEU A 63 21.67 6.53 -17.23
C LEU A 63 21.23 6.24 -15.79
N ASP A 64 22.13 6.36 -14.81
CA ASP A 64 21.81 6.14 -13.39
C ASP A 64 20.76 7.13 -12.89
N LEU A 65 20.87 8.40 -13.31
CA LEU A 65 19.86 9.42 -13.03
C LEU A 65 18.50 9.03 -13.60
N ALA A 66 18.43 8.67 -14.89
CA ALA A 66 17.18 8.25 -15.52
C ALA A 66 16.58 7.00 -14.87
N GLN A 67 17.41 6.02 -14.51
CA GLN A 67 16.96 4.81 -13.82
C GLN A 67 16.36 5.13 -12.45
N SER A 68 16.98 6.03 -11.68
CA SER A 68 16.44 6.44 -10.38
C SER A 68 15.10 7.18 -10.49
N GLN A 69 14.87 7.93 -11.58
CA GLN A 69 13.58 8.57 -11.87
C GLN A 69 12.50 7.53 -12.17
N VAL A 70 12.81 6.53 -13.00
CA VAL A 70 11.88 5.43 -13.31
C VAL A 70 11.49 4.67 -12.05
N LEU A 71 12.46 4.37 -11.18
CA LEU A 71 12.21 3.65 -9.92
C LEU A 71 11.30 4.45 -8.98
N LEU A 72 11.45 5.78 -8.92
CA LEU A 72 10.55 6.64 -8.16
C LEU A 72 9.13 6.62 -8.74
N ALA A 73 9.00 6.81 -10.06
CA ALA A 73 7.71 6.78 -10.74
C ALA A 73 6.98 5.43 -10.56
N GLN A 74 7.71 4.32 -10.54
CA GLN A 74 7.16 3.00 -10.25
C GLN A 74 6.60 2.91 -8.82
N ALA A 75 7.32 3.44 -7.83
CA ALA A 75 6.83 3.45 -6.44
C ALA A 75 5.60 4.35 -6.26
N ASP A 76 5.56 5.51 -6.92
CA ASP A 76 4.38 6.37 -6.93
C ASP A 76 3.17 5.68 -7.57
N THR A 77 3.40 4.90 -8.64
CA THR A 77 2.37 4.08 -9.29
C THR A 77 1.84 3.00 -8.33
N THR A 78 2.73 2.32 -7.60
CA THR A 78 2.31 1.33 -6.58
C THR A 78 1.41 1.97 -5.52
N MET A 79 1.75 3.16 -5.03
CA MET A 79 0.90 3.89 -4.07
C MET A 79 -0.47 4.25 -4.67
N HIS A 80 -0.50 4.68 -5.95
CA HIS A 80 -1.75 4.96 -6.64
C HIS A 80 -2.66 3.74 -6.73
N VAL A 81 -2.12 2.58 -7.13
CA VAL A 81 -2.89 1.32 -7.20
C VAL A 81 -3.41 0.94 -5.82
N LEU A 82 -2.58 1.02 -4.77
CA LEU A 82 -3.01 0.72 -3.40
C LEU A 82 -4.17 1.60 -2.93
N ASN A 83 -4.15 2.89 -3.27
CA ASN A 83 -5.23 3.81 -2.93
C ASN A 83 -6.53 3.51 -3.69
N LEU A 84 -6.43 3.02 -4.94
CA LEU A 84 -7.59 2.55 -5.69
C LEU A 84 -8.16 1.28 -5.06
N ASP A 85 -7.31 0.32 -4.68
CA ASP A 85 -7.73 -0.93 -4.07
C ASP A 85 -8.45 -0.72 -2.73
N ARG A 86 -8.04 0.28 -1.93
CA ARG A 86 -8.70 0.63 -0.67
C ARG A 86 -10.05 1.33 -0.88
N ALA A 87 -10.26 1.98 -2.01
CA ALA A 87 -11.49 2.73 -2.30
C ALA A 87 -12.64 1.87 -2.81
N VAL A 88 -12.38 0.60 -3.16
CA VAL A 88 -13.34 -0.41 -3.64
C VAL A 88 -13.87 -1.24 -2.48
#